data_AF-A0A936XZ83-F1
#
_entry.id   AF-A0A936XZ83-F1
#
_cell.length_a   1.000
_cell.length_b   1.000
_cell.length_c   1.000
_cell.angle_alpha   90.00
_cell.angle_beta   90.00
_cell.angle_gamma   90.00
#
_symmetry.space_group_name_H-M   'P 1'
#
loop_
_entity.id
_entity.type
_entity.pdbx_description
1 polymer ?
#
loop_
_entity_poly.entity_id
_entity_poly.type
_entity_poly.pdbx_seq_one_letter_code
_entity_poly.pdbx_strand_id
1 'polypeptide(L)'
;MKPKVIHQQAMDYSFKAKQALEDGNHNSAFELYKQAANLESQVAEFYFDKPELEPTRSVVIRSAAFLNLKAGLIENAQKFIFFGLLNIKDELIKSQLNNALELSVSMNNISPEAASGEFNYINLLRQRSVHYIIEPASPIHGKSASLEMIKDFTESYLKSLKAYAISKFKTMLDLGDEFSTAMAKEIDKLINPLVTSSAYGSFKFSIANDFLTREGEKKELVELKANVVAKYHNEIFVNPLSDGDIDSIKKNYSEEEVNEIFRPLTKIKANNTAYKIGYYDSDNFNKIFASRIVNKQRRKLLSVQTLTQEDIGELESSIIHKRSSQSGKVTKTIILKEQFKSFHFLKERLIR
;
A
#
# COMPACT_ATOMS: atom_id res chain seq x y z
N MET A 1 -28.01 25.98 28.21
CA MET A 1 -27.65 25.21 26.98
C MET A 1 -28.39 23.88 27.00
N LYS A 2 -28.86 23.35 25.85
CA LYS A 2 -29.40 21.99 25.74
C LYS A 2 -28.35 21.07 25.09
N PRO A 3 -27.38 20.53 25.86
CA PRO A 3 -26.18 19.89 25.31
C PRO A 3 -26.50 18.69 24.41
N LYS A 4 -27.52 17.89 24.75
CA LYS A 4 -27.96 16.74 23.92
C LYS A 4 -28.45 17.16 22.53
N VAL A 5 -29.18 18.28 22.43
CA VAL A 5 -29.71 18.78 21.16
C VAL A 5 -28.58 19.30 20.28
N ILE A 6 -27.64 20.04 20.88
CA ILE A 6 -26.51 20.62 20.16
C ILE A 6 -25.54 19.51 19.71
N HIS A 7 -25.31 18.50 20.54
CA HIS A 7 -24.54 17.31 20.15
C HIS A 7 -25.16 16.61 18.94
N GLN A 8 -26.49 16.39 18.95
CA GLN A 8 -27.17 15.76 17.82
C GLN A 8 -26.99 16.58 16.53
N GLN A 9 -27.13 17.90 16.62
CA GLN A 9 -26.88 18.80 15.49
C GLN A 9 -25.43 18.72 14.99
N ALA A 10 -24.45 18.66 15.89
CA ALA A 10 -23.05 18.48 15.52
C ALA A 10 -22.81 17.16 14.78
N MET A 11 -23.44 16.07 15.25
CA MET A 11 -23.35 14.77 14.58
C MET A 11 -24.00 14.80 13.20
N ASP A 12 -25.16 15.45 13.04
CA ASP A 12 -25.84 15.59 11.75
C ASP A 12 -24.96 16.33 10.74
N TYR A 13 -24.28 17.41 11.15
CA TYR A 13 -23.30 18.09 10.30
C TYR A 13 -22.10 17.21 9.98
N SER A 14 -21.61 16.42 10.94
CA SER A 14 -20.51 15.47 10.71
C SER A 14 -20.86 14.40 9.68
N PHE A 15 -22.10 13.88 9.72
CA PHE A 15 -22.59 12.92 8.72
C PHE A 15 -22.69 13.55 7.33
N LYS A 16 -23.24 14.76 7.22
CA LYS A 16 -23.29 15.50 5.94
C LYS A 16 -21.89 15.80 5.40
N ALA A 17 -20.95 16.17 6.27
CA ALA A 17 -19.56 16.42 5.89
C ALA A 17 -18.89 15.15 5.33
N LYS A 18 -19.15 14.00 5.95
CA LYS A 18 -18.66 12.70 5.47
C LYS A 18 -19.22 12.38 4.08
N GLN A 19 -20.52 12.59 3.85
CA GLN A 19 -21.13 12.39 2.54
C GLN A 19 -20.53 13.33 1.48
N ALA A 20 -20.34 14.60 1.81
CA ALA A 20 -19.70 15.56 0.91
C ALA A 20 -18.25 15.15 0.55
N LEU A 21 -17.48 14.56 1.48
CA LEU A 21 -16.17 13.99 1.17
C LEU A 21 -16.26 12.80 0.20
N GLU A 22 -17.22 11.90 0.41
CA GLU A 22 -17.44 10.74 -0.45
C GLU A 22 -17.84 11.17 -1.87
N ASP A 23 -18.58 12.28 -2.00
CA ASP A 23 -18.96 12.90 -3.26
C ASP A 23 -17.86 13.76 -3.90
N GLY A 24 -16.68 13.88 -3.26
CA GLY A 24 -15.56 14.69 -3.75
C GLY A 24 -15.71 16.20 -3.55
N ASN A 25 -16.75 16.65 -2.83
CA ASN A 25 -16.99 18.05 -2.52
C ASN A 25 -16.21 18.49 -1.26
N HIS A 26 -14.89 18.62 -1.40
CA HIS A 26 -13.98 18.90 -0.30
C HIS A 26 -14.25 20.24 0.41
N ASN A 27 -14.62 21.28 -0.34
CA ASN A 27 -14.95 22.59 0.24
C ASN A 27 -16.21 22.53 1.11
N SER A 28 -17.26 21.87 0.62
CA SER A 28 -18.48 21.70 1.41
C SER A 28 -18.23 20.84 2.65
N ALA A 29 -17.45 19.77 2.52
CA ALA A 29 -17.07 18.95 3.64
C ALA A 29 -16.30 19.73 4.73
N PHE A 30 -15.35 20.58 4.33
CA PHE A 30 -14.59 21.42 5.25
C PHE A 30 -15.52 22.34 6.07
N GLU A 31 -16.42 23.07 5.40
CA GLU A 31 -17.34 23.97 6.09
C GLU A 31 -18.31 23.23 7.02
N LEU A 32 -18.82 22.07 6.60
CA LEU A 32 -19.68 21.23 7.43
C LEU A 32 -18.95 20.68 8.66
N TYR A 33 -17.69 20.26 8.52
CA TYR A 33 -16.87 19.85 9.67
C TYR A 33 -16.58 21.01 10.61
N LYS A 34 -16.32 22.21 10.10
CA LYS A 34 -16.13 23.41 10.91
C LYS A 34 -17.38 23.74 11.74
N GLN A 35 -18.57 23.62 11.15
CA GLN A 35 -19.84 23.78 11.87
C GLN A 35 -20.01 22.70 12.95
N ALA A 36 -19.76 21.43 12.62
CA ALA A 36 -19.83 20.33 13.58
C ALA A 36 -18.85 20.54 14.75
N ALA A 37 -17.60 20.91 14.47
CA ALA A 37 -16.57 21.16 15.46
C ALA A 37 -16.92 22.31 16.40
N ASN A 38 -17.47 23.41 15.87
CA ASN A 38 -17.88 24.56 16.69
C ASN A 38 -19.01 24.20 17.66
N LEU A 39 -20.00 23.41 17.22
CA LEU A 39 -21.09 22.96 18.07
C LEU A 39 -20.61 21.95 19.12
N GLU A 40 -19.83 20.95 18.71
CA GLU A 40 -19.34 19.93 19.65
C GLU A 40 -18.36 20.51 20.66
N SER A 41 -17.57 21.51 20.29
CA SER A 41 -16.66 22.22 21.21
C SER A 41 -17.43 22.87 22.36
N GLN A 42 -18.56 23.54 22.06
CA GLN A 42 -19.43 24.11 23.10
C GLN A 42 -20.00 23.04 24.02
N VAL A 43 -20.37 21.88 23.47
CA VAL A 43 -20.90 20.76 24.26
C VAL A 43 -19.80 20.20 25.14
N ALA A 44 -18.60 19.97 24.62
CA ALA A 44 -17.47 19.45 25.37
C ALA A 44 -17.06 20.39 26.51
N GLU A 45 -16.96 21.69 26.24
CA GLU A 45 -16.65 22.70 27.27
C GLU A 45 -17.69 22.72 28.39
N PHE A 46 -18.98 22.54 28.07
CA PHE A 46 -20.03 22.38 29.08
C PHE A 46 -19.78 21.18 30.00
N TYR A 47 -19.16 20.10 29.52
CA TYR A 47 -18.92 18.90 30.31
C TYR A 47 -17.57 18.90 31.05
N PHE A 48 -16.65 19.85 30.83
CA PHE A 48 -15.30 19.83 31.43
C PHE A 48 -15.30 19.64 32.94
N ASP A 49 -16.11 20.42 33.64
CA ASP A 49 -16.22 20.48 35.10
C ASP A 49 -17.22 19.47 35.69
N LYS A 50 -17.69 18.49 34.90
CA LYS A 50 -18.77 17.55 35.28
C LYS A 50 -18.33 16.08 35.30
N PRO A 51 -17.33 15.70 36.12
CA PRO A 51 -16.84 14.32 36.20
C PRO A 51 -17.90 13.31 36.67
N GLU A 52 -18.99 13.76 37.28
CA GLU A 52 -20.13 12.93 37.65
C GLU A 52 -20.96 12.45 36.45
N LEU A 53 -20.79 13.05 35.26
CA LEU A 53 -21.51 12.70 34.03
C LEU A 53 -20.72 11.76 33.11
N GLU A 54 -19.79 11.00 33.67
CA GLU A 54 -19.14 9.91 32.94
C GLU A 54 -20.15 8.76 32.65
N PRO A 55 -20.04 8.07 31.50
CA PRO A 55 -19.00 8.19 30.48
C PRO A 55 -19.27 9.27 29.43
N THR A 56 -20.42 9.96 29.50
CA THR A 56 -20.84 10.95 28.50
C THR A 56 -19.80 12.07 28.34
N ARG A 57 -19.26 12.58 29.46
CA ARG A 57 -18.19 13.58 29.43
C ARG A 57 -17.00 13.11 28.58
N SER A 58 -16.45 11.93 28.87
CA SER A 58 -15.30 11.39 28.13
C SER A 58 -15.58 11.22 26.64
N VAL A 59 -16.77 10.70 26.30
CA VAL A 59 -17.18 10.48 24.91
C VAL A 59 -17.28 11.79 24.13
N VAL A 60 -17.89 12.82 24.73
CA VAL A 60 -18.05 14.14 24.09
C VAL A 60 -16.71 14.86 23.93
N ILE A 61 -15.83 14.83 24.93
CA ILE A 61 -14.48 15.43 24.83
C ILE A 61 -13.69 14.79 23.69
N ARG A 62 -13.72 13.45 23.62
CA ARG A 62 -13.10 12.71 22.53
C ARG A 62 -13.73 13.10 21.18
N SER A 63 -15.05 13.18 21.11
CA SER A 63 -15.77 13.59 19.90
C SER A 63 -15.35 14.99 19.43
N ALA A 64 -15.29 15.97 20.34
CA ALA A 64 -14.83 17.33 20.04
C ALA A 64 -13.38 17.35 19.54
N ALA A 65 -12.48 16.58 20.14
CA ALA A 65 -11.10 16.46 19.67
C ALA A 65 -11.04 16.01 18.20
N PHE A 66 -11.73 14.92 17.85
CA PHE A 66 -11.72 14.40 16.48
C PHE A 66 -12.45 15.30 15.48
N LEU A 67 -13.55 15.97 15.87
CA LEU A 67 -14.23 16.92 14.98
C LEU A 67 -13.37 18.15 14.69
N ASN A 68 -12.64 18.66 15.69
CA ASN A 68 -11.70 19.75 15.47
C ASN A 68 -10.53 19.33 14.56
N LEU A 69 -10.03 18.09 14.68
CA LEU A 69 -9.04 17.57 13.72
C LEU A 69 -9.60 17.48 12.30
N LYS A 70 -10.82 16.97 12.14
CA LYS A 70 -11.50 16.91 10.83
C LYS A 70 -11.73 18.27 10.20
N ALA A 71 -11.92 19.30 11.03
CA ALA A 71 -12.09 20.69 10.61
C ALA A 71 -10.75 21.45 10.45
N GLY A 72 -9.60 20.80 10.70
CA GLY A 72 -8.29 21.45 10.69
C GLY A 72 -8.09 22.51 11.79
N LEU A 73 -8.94 22.54 12.80
CA LEU A 73 -8.84 23.44 13.95
C LEU A 73 -7.88 22.85 15.00
N ILE A 74 -6.59 22.76 14.64
CA ILE A 74 -5.58 21.98 15.36
C ILE A 74 -5.41 22.41 16.82
N GLU A 75 -5.35 23.71 17.09
CA GLU A 75 -5.21 24.24 18.46
C GLU A 75 -6.40 23.84 19.35
N ASN A 76 -7.63 23.97 18.83
CA ASN A 76 -8.82 23.55 19.55
C ASN A 76 -8.84 22.03 19.76
N ALA A 77 -8.43 21.24 18.77
CA ALA A 77 -8.30 19.80 18.93
C ALA A 77 -7.33 19.46 20.08
N GLN A 78 -6.15 20.07 20.11
CA GLN A 78 -5.14 19.88 21.15
C GLN A 78 -5.67 20.23 22.54
N LYS A 79 -6.44 21.32 22.67
CA LYS A 79 -7.13 21.67 23.93
C LYS A 79 -7.96 20.50 24.47
N PHE A 80 -8.82 19.90 23.64
CA PHE A 80 -9.66 18.77 24.04
C PHE A 80 -8.85 17.49 24.28
N ILE A 81 -7.82 17.24 23.47
CA ILE A 81 -6.92 16.08 23.61
C ILE A 81 -6.19 16.14 24.95
N PHE A 82 -5.51 17.24 25.26
CA PHE A 82 -4.78 17.39 26.52
C PHE A 82 -5.71 17.32 27.72
N PHE A 83 -6.86 17.99 27.65
CA PHE A 83 -7.86 17.90 28.70
C PHE A 83 -8.29 16.45 28.94
N GLY A 84 -8.60 15.70 27.88
CA GLY A 84 -9.02 14.32 27.98
C GLY A 84 -7.92 13.41 28.54
N LEU A 85 -6.68 13.52 28.06
CA LEU A 85 -5.56 12.71 28.54
C LEU A 85 -5.28 12.90 30.04
N LEU A 86 -5.45 14.12 30.55
CA LEU A 86 -5.23 14.45 31.96
C LEU A 86 -6.40 14.02 32.86
N ASN A 87 -7.65 14.10 32.38
CA ASN A 87 -8.84 14.03 33.23
C ASN A 87 -9.73 12.80 33.03
N ILE A 88 -9.55 12.03 31.95
CA ILE A 88 -10.35 10.84 31.64
C ILE A 88 -9.65 9.60 32.21
N LYS A 89 -10.42 8.64 32.75
CA LYS A 89 -9.88 7.38 33.26
C LYS A 89 -10.01 6.22 32.29
N ASP A 90 -10.91 6.33 31.31
CA ASP A 90 -11.13 5.30 30.30
C ASP A 90 -9.88 5.12 29.41
N GLU A 91 -9.28 3.93 29.49
CA GLU A 91 -8.03 3.60 28.79
C GLU A 91 -8.20 3.54 27.26
N LEU A 92 -9.37 3.12 26.76
CA LEU A 92 -9.64 3.10 25.33
C LEU A 92 -9.71 4.52 24.78
N ILE A 93 -10.42 5.42 25.47
CA ILE A 93 -10.50 6.82 25.09
C ILE A 93 -9.13 7.50 25.18
N LYS A 94 -8.35 7.22 26.23
CA LYS A 94 -6.96 7.70 26.33
C LYS A 94 -6.10 7.25 25.16
N SER A 95 -6.16 5.97 24.79
CA SER A 95 -5.43 5.46 23.63
C SER A 95 -5.84 6.18 22.34
N GLN A 96 -7.13 6.41 22.14
CA GLN A 96 -7.63 7.17 20.98
C GLN A 96 -7.15 8.64 20.99
N LEU A 97 -7.10 9.28 22.15
CA LEU A 97 -6.61 10.65 22.30
C LEU A 97 -5.09 10.75 22.11
N ASN A 98 -4.31 9.74 22.52
CA ASN A 98 -2.87 9.69 22.22
C ASN A 98 -2.62 9.58 20.71
N ASN A 99 -3.39 8.74 20.01
CA ASN A 99 -3.33 8.69 18.55
C ASN A 99 -3.73 10.03 17.91
N ALA A 100 -4.76 10.70 18.45
CA ALA A 100 -5.18 12.02 18.00
C ALA A 100 -4.09 13.09 18.25
N LEU A 101 -3.35 12.99 19.35
CA LEU A 101 -2.24 13.89 19.65
C LEU A 101 -1.14 13.78 18.59
N GLU A 102 -0.72 12.55 18.25
CA GLU A 102 0.28 12.30 17.21
C GLU A 102 -0.13 12.94 15.88
N LEU A 103 -1.39 12.78 15.47
CA LEU A 103 -1.94 13.41 14.26
C LEU A 103 -1.96 14.94 14.36
N SER A 104 -2.34 15.48 15.51
CA SER A 104 -2.37 16.94 15.71
C SER A 104 -0.98 17.57 15.61
N VAL A 105 0.06 16.86 16.07
CA VAL A 105 1.45 17.33 16.04
C VAL A 105 1.98 17.32 14.62
N SER A 106 1.65 16.30 13.81
CA SER A 106 2.11 16.23 12.41
C SER A 106 1.54 17.34 11.53
N MET A 107 0.36 17.88 11.88
CA MET A 107 -0.31 18.95 11.14
C MET A 107 -0.03 20.36 11.70
N ASN A 108 0.88 20.48 12.67
CA ASN A 108 1.17 21.74 13.30
C ASN A 108 1.81 22.72 12.29
N ASN A 109 1.35 23.97 12.27
CA ASN A 109 1.76 25.04 11.33
C ASN A 109 1.24 24.92 9.88
N ILE A 110 0.22 24.11 9.63
CA ILE A 110 -0.49 24.06 8.34
C ILE A 110 -1.78 24.89 8.43
N SER A 111 -2.25 25.48 7.33
CA SER A 111 -3.54 26.21 7.32
C SER A 111 -4.70 25.26 7.67
N PRO A 112 -5.80 25.74 8.29
CA PRO A 112 -6.92 24.88 8.67
C PRO A 112 -7.52 24.10 7.48
N GLU A 113 -7.60 24.72 6.32
CA GLU A 113 -8.11 24.08 5.10
C GLU A 113 -7.20 22.93 4.65
N ALA A 114 -5.88 23.16 4.61
CA ALA A 114 -4.92 22.14 4.22
C ALA A 114 -4.81 21.03 5.28
N ALA A 115 -4.85 21.36 6.57
CA ALA A 115 -4.85 20.39 7.66
C ALA A 115 -6.11 19.50 7.65
N SER A 116 -7.29 20.10 7.40
CA SER A 116 -8.53 19.35 7.18
C SER A 116 -8.40 18.42 5.98
N GLY A 117 -7.89 18.93 4.86
CA GLY A 117 -7.65 18.14 3.64
C GLY A 117 -6.75 16.95 3.93
N GLU A 118 -5.61 17.16 4.56
CA GLU A 118 -4.63 16.13 4.91
C GLU A 118 -5.21 15.08 5.86
N PHE A 119 -5.86 15.50 6.96
CA PHE A 119 -6.48 14.58 7.93
C PHE A 119 -7.53 13.69 7.27
N ASN A 120 -8.42 14.29 6.48
CA ASN A 120 -9.51 13.58 5.83
C ASN A 120 -8.99 12.65 4.72
N TYR A 121 -8.01 13.10 3.95
CA TYR A 121 -7.33 12.28 2.94
C TYR A 121 -6.66 11.05 3.56
N ILE A 122 -5.85 11.24 4.61
CA ILE A 122 -5.16 10.14 5.29
C ILE A 122 -6.16 9.15 5.89
N ASN A 123 -7.26 9.62 6.47
CA ASN A 123 -8.28 8.73 7.02
C ASN A 123 -9.00 7.91 5.96
N LEU A 124 -9.34 8.53 4.81
CA LEU A 124 -9.91 7.79 3.68
C LEU A 124 -8.91 6.77 3.12
N LEU A 125 -7.63 7.13 3.01
CA LEU A 125 -6.58 6.18 2.64
C LEU A 125 -6.50 5.01 3.62
N ARG A 126 -6.53 5.26 4.93
CA ARG A 126 -6.51 4.21 5.96
C ARG A 126 -7.73 3.30 5.89
N GLN A 127 -8.92 3.84 5.67
CA GLN A 127 -10.14 3.05 5.49
C GLN A 127 -10.09 2.15 4.26
N ARG A 128 -9.38 2.58 3.20
CA ARG A 128 -9.19 1.81 1.97
C ARG A 128 -7.92 0.95 1.98
N SER A 129 -7.18 0.95 3.09
CA SER A 129 -5.91 0.26 3.17
C SER A 129 -6.05 -1.21 3.51
N VAL A 130 -5.12 -2.01 3.01
CA VAL A 130 -4.95 -3.41 3.40
C VAL A 130 -3.80 -3.48 4.41
N HIS A 131 -4.07 -4.10 5.55
CA HIS A 131 -3.12 -4.20 6.65
C HIS A 131 -2.25 -5.45 6.51
N TYR A 132 -0.94 -5.25 6.32
CA TYR A 132 0.05 -6.31 6.19
C TYR A 132 1.01 -6.33 7.39
N ILE A 133 1.58 -7.51 7.64
CA ILE A 133 2.62 -7.74 8.63
C ILE A 133 3.73 -8.55 8.00
N ILE A 134 4.96 -8.07 8.07
CA ILE A 134 6.15 -8.87 7.74
C ILE A 134 6.76 -9.37 9.05
N GLU A 135 6.83 -10.69 9.20
CA GLU A 135 7.50 -11.36 10.30
C GLU A 135 8.66 -12.22 9.77
N PRO A 136 9.81 -12.31 10.46
CA PRO A 136 10.89 -13.16 10.03
C PRO A 136 10.47 -14.64 10.04
N ALA A 137 10.92 -15.40 9.05
CA ALA A 137 10.62 -16.84 8.97
C ALA A 137 11.36 -17.62 10.07
N SER A 138 12.54 -17.13 10.45
CA SER A 138 13.33 -17.62 11.60
C SER A 138 13.55 -16.48 12.59
N PRO A 139 13.16 -16.61 13.87
CA PRO A 139 13.16 -15.52 14.84
C PRO A 139 14.55 -15.28 15.46
N ILE A 140 15.61 -15.25 14.65
CA ILE A 140 17.01 -15.06 15.11
C ILE A 140 17.15 -13.73 15.88
N HIS A 141 16.45 -12.68 15.44
CA HIS A 141 16.38 -11.37 16.10
C HIS A 141 14.96 -11.08 16.62
N GLY A 142 14.27 -12.10 17.13
CA GLY A 142 12.89 -12.00 17.58
C GLY A 142 11.91 -11.80 16.42
N LYS A 143 10.96 -10.86 16.56
CA LYS A 143 9.95 -10.51 15.55
C LYS A 143 10.38 -9.36 14.62
N SER A 144 11.62 -8.92 14.72
CA SER A 144 12.16 -7.81 13.92
C SER A 144 12.27 -8.21 12.45
N ALA A 145 11.83 -7.32 11.54
CA ALA A 145 12.04 -7.46 10.12
C ALA A 145 13.29 -6.68 9.69
N SER A 146 14.15 -7.26 8.84
CA SER A 146 15.29 -6.53 8.29
C SER A 146 14.84 -5.59 7.16
N LEU A 147 15.64 -4.55 6.89
CA LEU A 147 15.41 -3.67 5.74
C LEU A 147 15.45 -4.43 4.42
N GLU A 148 16.24 -5.50 4.32
CA GLU A 148 16.28 -6.38 3.15
C GLU A 148 14.94 -7.11 2.94
N MET A 149 14.31 -7.61 4.01
CA MET A 149 12.98 -8.23 3.93
C MET A 149 11.93 -7.23 3.45
N ILE A 150 11.97 -6.00 3.98
CA ILE A 150 11.05 -4.93 3.59
C ILE A 150 11.26 -4.55 2.12
N LYS A 151 12.52 -4.39 1.69
CA LYS A 151 12.87 -4.07 0.31
C LYS A 151 12.40 -5.17 -0.65
N ASP A 152 12.74 -6.43 -0.39
CA ASP A 152 12.38 -7.57 -1.23
C ASP A 152 10.86 -7.70 -1.40
N PHE A 153 10.12 -7.57 -0.29
CA PHE A 153 8.66 -7.54 -0.32
C PHE A 153 8.15 -6.37 -1.16
N THR A 154 8.59 -5.14 -0.86
CA THR A 154 8.05 -3.92 -1.47
C THR A 154 8.29 -3.90 -2.98
N GLU A 155 9.50 -4.25 -3.44
CA GLU A 155 9.84 -4.29 -4.86
C GLU A 155 9.00 -5.33 -5.62
N SER A 156 8.87 -6.54 -5.07
CA SER A 156 8.14 -7.62 -5.72
C SER A 156 6.63 -7.39 -5.67
N TYR A 157 6.10 -6.94 -4.54
CA TYR A 157 4.70 -6.57 -4.38
C TYR A 157 4.31 -5.47 -5.37
N LEU A 158 5.11 -4.41 -5.46
CA LEU A 158 4.84 -3.28 -6.35
C LEU A 158 4.83 -3.71 -7.82
N LYS A 159 5.79 -4.55 -8.24
CA LYS A 159 5.82 -5.10 -9.61
C LYS A 159 4.56 -5.91 -9.93
N SER A 160 4.17 -6.82 -9.03
CA SER A 160 2.98 -7.65 -9.21
C SER A 160 1.69 -6.81 -9.26
N LEU A 161 1.54 -5.86 -8.34
CA LEU A 161 0.38 -4.97 -8.27
C LEU A 161 0.24 -4.12 -9.54
N LYS A 162 1.35 -3.56 -10.04
CA LYS A 162 1.35 -2.73 -11.26
C LYS A 162 0.98 -3.55 -12.50
N ALA A 163 1.54 -4.75 -12.64
CA ALA A 163 1.16 -5.67 -13.71
C ALA A 163 -0.34 -6.02 -13.66
N TYR A 164 -0.85 -6.29 -12.46
CA TYR A 164 -2.28 -6.56 -12.25
C TYR A 164 -3.16 -5.35 -12.61
N ALA A 165 -2.75 -4.16 -12.21
CA ALA A 165 -3.45 -2.93 -12.57
C ALA A 165 -3.51 -2.79 -14.10
N ILE A 166 -2.37 -2.88 -14.79
CA ILE A 166 -2.32 -2.80 -16.26
C ILE A 166 -3.29 -3.80 -16.92
N SER A 167 -3.31 -5.06 -16.45
CA SER A 167 -4.24 -6.08 -16.93
C SER A 167 -5.70 -5.64 -16.78
N LYS A 168 -6.12 -5.19 -15.59
CA LYS A 168 -7.50 -4.72 -15.36
C LYS A 168 -7.86 -3.50 -16.19
N PHE A 169 -6.91 -2.60 -16.39
CA PHE A 169 -7.08 -1.41 -17.24
C PHE A 169 -7.29 -1.79 -18.72
N LYS A 170 -6.50 -2.73 -19.24
CA LYS A 170 -6.66 -3.25 -20.60
C LYS A 170 -8.06 -3.82 -20.81
N THR A 171 -8.52 -4.66 -19.88
CA THR A 171 -9.88 -5.24 -19.93
C THR A 171 -10.96 -4.16 -19.86
N MET A 172 -10.79 -3.16 -19.00
CA MET A 172 -11.78 -2.11 -18.77
C MET A 172 -11.97 -1.18 -19.98
N LEU A 173 -10.90 -0.90 -20.72
CA LEU A 173 -10.94 -0.03 -21.89
C LEU A 173 -11.13 -0.79 -23.20
N ASP A 174 -11.29 -2.13 -23.14
CA ASP A 174 -11.38 -3.04 -24.28
C ASP A 174 -10.26 -2.85 -25.31
N LEU A 175 -9.06 -2.49 -24.83
CA LEU A 175 -7.94 -2.06 -25.67
C LEU A 175 -7.16 -3.21 -26.31
N GLY A 176 -7.53 -4.48 -26.06
CA GLY A 176 -6.83 -5.65 -26.58
C GLY A 176 -5.30 -5.51 -26.50
N ASP A 177 -4.63 -5.73 -27.65
CA ASP A 177 -3.18 -5.55 -27.82
C ASP A 177 -2.77 -4.14 -28.29
N GLU A 178 -3.70 -3.22 -28.55
CA GLU A 178 -3.42 -1.82 -28.94
C GLU A 178 -2.92 -0.96 -27.76
N PHE A 179 -2.66 -1.59 -26.61
CA PHE A 179 -2.19 -0.93 -25.41
C PHE A 179 -0.73 -0.44 -25.57
N SER A 180 -0.57 0.88 -25.81
CA SER A 180 0.75 1.47 -26.02
C SER A 180 1.61 1.53 -24.74
N THR A 181 2.94 1.45 -24.91
CA THR A 181 3.93 1.67 -23.85
C THR A 181 3.78 3.03 -23.15
N ALA A 182 3.21 4.03 -23.84
CA ALA A 182 2.91 5.34 -23.26
C ALA A 182 1.79 5.24 -22.22
N MET A 183 0.71 4.51 -22.51
CA MET A 183 -0.37 4.26 -21.54
C MET A 183 0.12 3.43 -20.36
N ALA A 184 0.99 2.44 -20.58
CA ALA A 184 1.62 1.67 -19.50
C ALA A 184 2.36 2.58 -18.51
N LYS A 185 3.12 3.57 -19.01
CA LYS A 185 3.82 4.56 -18.19
C LYS A 185 2.88 5.50 -17.46
N GLU A 186 1.73 5.84 -18.02
CA GLU A 186 0.74 6.65 -17.32
C GLU A 186 0.09 5.88 -16.17
N ILE A 187 -0.29 4.61 -16.39
CA ILE A 187 -0.78 3.74 -15.31
C ILE A 187 0.27 3.60 -14.22
N ASP A 188 1.55 3.46 -14.58
CA ASP A 188 2.65 3.37 -13.62
C ASP A 188 2.72 4.58 -12.67
N LYS A 189 2.35 5.77 -13.16
CA LYS A 189 2.25 7.01 -12.37
C LYS A 189 0.95 7.13 -11.56
N LEU A 190 -0.10 6.42 -11.96
CA LEU A 190 -1.40 6.39 -11.26
C LEU A 190 -1.42 5.34 -10.13
N ILE A 191 -0.64 4.28 -10.29
CA ILE A 191 -0.51 3.19 -9.31
C ILE A 191 0.73 3.44 -8.46
N ASN A 192 0.52 4.26 -7.43
CA ASN A 192 1.52 4.61 -6.43
C ASN A 192 0.99 4.22 -5.04
N PRO A 193 1.10 2.93 -4.64
CA PRO A 193 0.68 2.50 -3.32
C PRO A 193 1.49 3.22 -2.23
N LEU A 194 0.79 3.79 -1.27
CA LEU A 194 1.34 4.53 -0.13
C LEU A 194 1.26 3.69 1.14
N VAL A 195 2.29 3.80 1.99
CA VAL A 195 2.24 3.30 3.36
C VAL A 195 1.48 4.31 4.22
N THR A 196 0.35 3.91 4.79
CA THR A 196 -0.56 4.83 5.51
C THR A 196 -0.42 4.79 7.04
N SER A 197 0.31 3.80 7.55
CA SER A 197 0.66 3.63 8.97
C SER A 197 1.82 2.65 9.13
N SER A 198 2.61 2.77 10.20
CA SER A 198 3.59 1.77 10.63
C SER A 198 3.62 1.63 12.16
N ALA A 199 3.95 0.45 12.70
CA ALA A 199 4.01 0.20 14.15
C ALA A 199 5.24 -0.63 14.58
N TYR A 200 5.69 -0.47 15.83
CA TYR A 200 6.88 -1.12 16.37
C TYR A 200 6.65 -2.57 16.85
N GLY A 201 7.70 -3.41 16.84
CA GLY A 201 7.72 -4.81 17.33
C GLY A 201 7.61 -5.90 16.25
N SER A 202 7.27 -5.50 15.03
CA SER A 202 7.22 -6.25 13.75
C SER A 202 6.90 -5.21 12.67
N PHE A 203 7.34 -5.34 11.42
CA PHE A 203 6.97 -4.34 10.40
C PHE A 203 5.49 -4.55 10.02
N LYS A 204 4.59 -3.91 10.77
CA LYS A 204 3.17 -3.79 10.49
C LYS A 204 2.95 -2.50 9.73
N PHE A 205 2.26 -2.59 8.62
CA PHE A 205 2.04 -1.44 7.76
C PHE A 205 0.77 -1.65 6.95
N SER A 206 0.22 -0.55 6.46
CA SER A 206 -1.02 -0.59 5.68
C SER A 206 -0.76 0.04 4.33
N ILE A 207 -1.26 -0.58 3.28
CA ILE A 207 -1.06 -0.12 1.91
C ILE A 207 -2.41 0.29 1.32
N ALA A 208 -2.47 1.51 0.77
CA ALA A 208 -3.57 1.97 -0.06
C ALA A 208 -3.01 2.65 -1.31
N ASN A 209 -3.75 2.67 -2.41
CA ASN A 209 -3.37 3.48 -3.56
C ASN A 209 -3.97 4.89 -3.42
N ASP A 210 -3.28 5.89 -3.96
CA ASP A 210 -3.83 7.25 -4.08
C ASP A 210 -5.17 7.22 -4.84
N PHE A 211 -6.13 8.03 -4.43
CA PHE A 211 -7.46 8.12 -5.03
C PHE A 211 -7.83 9.54 -5.49
N LEU A 212 -6.92 10.52 -5.36
CA LEU A 212 -7.19 11.91 -5.74
C LEU A 212 -7.48 12.02 -7.23
N THR A 213 -8.63 12.59 -7.60
CA THR A 213 -9.04 12.73 -9.01
C THR A 213 -8.20 13.80 -9.70
N ARG A 214 -7.70 13.53 -10.91
CA ARG A 214 -7.05 14.54 -11.78
C ARG A 214 -8.05 15.08 -12.80
N GLU A 215 -7.85 16.31 -13.27
CA GLU A 215 -8.74 16.92 -14.27
C GLU A 215 -8.87 16.02 -15.51
N GLY A 216 -10.12 15.75 -15.91
CA GLY A 216 -10.43 14.89 -17.06
C GLY A 216 -10.39 13.38 -16.80
N GLU A 217 -10.09 12.91 -15.58
CA GLU A 217 -10.16 11.48 -15.26
C GLU A 217 -11.61 10.97 -15.25
N LYS A 218 -11.86 9.85 -15.94
CA LYS A 218 -13.16 9.16 -15.93
C LYS A 218 -13.48 8.60 -14.53
N LYS A 219 -14.75 8.58 -14.13
CA LYS A 219 -15.18 8.13 -12.80
C LYS A 219 -14.77 6.68 -12.53
N GLU A 220 -14.90 5.82 -13.52
CA GLU A 220 -14.59 4.40 -13.40
C GLU A 220 -13.07 4.17 -13.23
N LEU A 221 -12.25 5.05 -13.81
CA LEU A 221 -10.79 5.06 -13.61
C LEU A 221 -10.44 5.43 -12.17
N VAL A 222 -11.08 6.47 -11.62
CA VAL A 222 -10.88 6.87 -10.22
C VAL A 222 -11.28 5.73 -9.27
N GLU A 223 -12.40 5.05 -9.56
CA GLU A 223 -12.87 3.92 -8.78
C GLU A 223 -11.89 2.73 -8.83
N LEU A 224 -11.36 2.40 -10.02
CA LEU A 224 -10.34 1.37 -10.16
C LEU A 224 -9.08 1.75 -9.37
N LYS A 225 -8.61 2.99 -9.53
CA LYS A 225 -7.43 3.54 -8.84
C LYS A 225 -7.58 3.47 -7.32
N ALA A 226 -8.73 3.85 -6.79
CA ALA A 226 -9.02 3.83 -5.35
C ALA A 226 -9.04 2.42 -4.75
N ASN A 227 -9.43 1.40 -5.54
CA ASN A 227 -9.69 0.05 -5.05
C ASN A 227 -8.68 -1.00 -5.55
N VAL A 228 -7.71 -0.63 -6.37
CA VAL A 228 -6.78 -1.57 -7.03
C VAL A 228 -6.03 -2.45 -6.02
N VAL A 229 -5.61 -1.89 -4.88
CA VAL A 229 -4.91 -2.63 -3.83
C VAL A 229 -5.82 -3.66 -3.17
N ALA A 230 -7.07 -3.28 -2.86
CA ALA A 230 -8.05 -4.19 -2.27
C ALA A 230 -8.44 -5.31 -3.25
N LYS A 231 -8.70 -4.97 -4.52
CA LYS A 231 -8.99 -5.97 -5.57
C LYS A 231 -7.81 -6.93 -5.77
N TYR A 232 -6.59 -6.41 -5.87
CA TYR A 232 -5.39 -7.23 -5.96
C TYR A 232 -5.21 -8.14 -4.74
N HIS A 233 -5.44 -7.60 -3.53
CA HIS A 233 -5.38 -8.39 -2.31
C HIS A 233 -6.31 -9.61 -2.38
N ASN A 234 -7.58 -9.36 -2.68
CA ASN A 234 -8.64 -10.37 -2.68
C ASN A 234 -8.53 -11.37 -3.84
N GLU A 235 -8.21 -10.91 -5.05
CA GLU A 235 -8.18 -11.75 -6.25
C GLU A 235 -6.86 -12.52 -6.39
N ILE A 236 -5.73 -11.89 -6.03
CA ILE A 236 -4.40 -12.38 -6.37
C ILE A 236 -3.60 -12.74 -5.12
N PHE A 237 -3.46 -11.81 -4.17
CA PHE A 237 -2.49 -11.95 -3.09
C PHE A 237 -2.85 -13.06 -2.11
N VAL A 238 -4.11 -13.10 -1.64
CA VAL A 238 -4.57 -14.10 -0.66
C VAL A 238 -4.91 -15.45 -1.29
N ASN A 239 -5.02 -15.52 -2.62
CA ASN A 239 -5.30 -16.76 -3.34
C ASN A 239 -4.29 -17.86 -2.94
N PRO A 240 -4.73 -19.05 -2.48
CA PRO A 240 -3.83 -20.10 -2.04
C PRO A 240 -3.06 -20.76 -3.20
N LEU A 241 -3.46 -20.50 -4.44
CA LEU A 241 -2.88 -21.04 -5.67
C LEU A 241 -2.88 -22.57 -5.65
N SER A 242 -4.01 -23.17 -5.26
CA SER A 242 -4.23 -24.60 -5.40
C SER A 242 -4.22 -25.00 -6.87
N ASP A 243 -4.14 -26.31 -7.16
CA ASP A 243 -4.07 -26.77 -8.55
C ASP A 243 -5.29 -26.29 -9.38
N GLY A 244 -6.49 -26.23 -8.78
CA GLY A 244 -7.69 -25.69 -9.44
C GLY A 244 -7.71 -24.17 -9.60
N ASP A 245 -7.13 -23.43 -8.65
CA ASP A 245 -7.00 -21.97 -8.75
C ASP A 245 -6.07 -21.59 -9.90
N ILE A 246 -4.95 -22.32 -10.05
CA ILE A 246 -3.99 -22.10 -11.13
C ILE A 246 -4.65 -22.31 -12.50
N ASP A 247 -5.48 -23.34 -12.64
CA ASP A 247 -6.18 -23.61 -13.89
C ASP A 247 -7.22 -22.53 -14.21
N SER A 248 -7.82 -21.93 -13.19
CA SER A 248 -8.76 -20.81 -13.34
C SER A 248 -8.02 -19.51 -13.72
N ILE A 249 -6.87 -19.24 -13.10
CA ILE A 249 -6.01 -18.10 -13.43
C ILE A 249 -5.57 -18.17 -14.89
N LYS A 250 -5.11 -19.34 -15.37
CA LYS A 250 -4.66 -19.51 -16.75
C LYS A 250 -5.78 -19.37 -17.80
N LYS A 251 -7.04 -19.47 -17.40
CA LYS A 251 -8.19 -19.19 -18.28
C LYS A 251 -8.51 -17.70 -18.35
N ASN A 252 -8.26 -16.97 -17.26
CA ASN A 252 -8.68 -15.58 -17.11
C ASN A 252 -7.58 -14.56 -17.47
N TYR A 253 -6.32 -15.01 -17.59
CA TYR A 253 -5.16 -14.17 -17.86
C TYR A 253 -4.35 -14.76 -19.01
N SER A 254 -3.77 -13.89 -19.86
CA SER A 254 -2.82 -14.31 -20.88
C SER A 254 -1.53 -14.85 -20.25
N GLU A 255 -0.74 -15.61 -21.00
CA GLU A 255 0.54 -16.13 -20.47
C GLU A 255 1.52 -15.03 -20.06
N GLU A 256 1.52 -13.91 -20.77
CA GLU A 256 2.34 -12.74 -20.44
C GLU A 256 1.87 -12.11 -19.13
N GLU A 257 0.56 -11.89 -18.98
CA GLU A 257 -0.03 -11.36 -17.74
C GLU A 257 0.24 -12.28 -16.55
N VAL A 258 0.12 -13.61 -16.75
CA VAL A 258 0.44 -14.58 -15.71
C VAL A 258 1.91 -14.45 -15.27
N ASN A 259 2.83 -14.28 -16.22
CA ASN A 259 4.23 -14.11 -15.88
C ASN A 259 4.51 -12.78 -15.18
N GLU A 260 3.99 -11.66 -15.68
CA GLU A 260 4.22 -10.34 -15.09
C GLU A 260 3.60 -10.18 -13.70
N ILE A 261 2.39 -10.71 -13.50
CA ILE A 261 1.69 -10.66 -12.21
C ILE A 261 2.29 -11.68 -11.24
N PHE A 262 2.36 -12.96 -11.62
CA PHE A 262 2.61 -14.02 -10.63
C PHE A 262 4.09 -14.36 -10.45
N ARG A 263 4.99 -14.03 -11.38
CA ARG A 263 6.43 -14.24 -11.16
C ARG A 263 6.97 -13.46 -9.96
N PRO A 264 6.71 -12.15 -9.80
CA PRO A 264 7.09 -11.45 -8.57
C PRO A 264 6.30 -11.94 -7.33
N LEU A 265 5.00 -12.26 -7.47
CA LEU A 265 4.19 -12.81 -6.36
C LEU A 265 4.76 -14.14 -5.83
N THR A 266 5.22 -15.01 -6.72
CA THR A 266 5.79 -16.31 -6.32
C THR A 266 7.11 -16.16 -5.59
N LYS A 267 7.85 -15.06 -5.78
CA LYS A 267 9.07 -14.78 -4.99
C LYS A 267 8.70 -14.49 -3.54
N ILE A 268 7.74 -13.59 -3.31
CA ILE A 268 7.35 -13.19 -1.94
C ILE A 268 6.64 -14.31 -1.16
N LYS A 269 5.93 -15.21 -1.85
CA LYS A 269 5.23 -16.36 -1.27
C LYS A 269 6.04 -17.65 -1.31
N ALA A 270 7.31 -17.64 -1.73
CA ALA A 270 8.10 -18.86 -1.83
C ALA A 270 8.39 -19.46 -0.43
N ASN A 271 8.53 -20.79 -0.36
CA ASN A 271 8.86 -21.47 0.90
C ASN A 271 10.23 -21.08 1.49
N ASN A 272 11.16 -20.64 0.64
CA ASN A 272 12.53 -20.29 1.03
C ASN A 272 12.71 -18.80 1.35
N THR A 273 11.64 -18.01 1.39
CA THR A 273 11.77 -16.61 1.81
C THR A 273 12.15 -16.50 3.28
N ALA A 274 12.97 -15.50 3.58
CA ALA A 274 13.44 -15.19 4.93
C ALA A 274 12.33 -14.62 5.84
N TYR A 275 11.12 -14.41 5.32
CA TYR A 275 9.99 -13.81 6.02
C TYR A 275 8.67 -14.52 5.70
N LYS A 276 7.65 -14.21 6.51
CA LYS A 276 6.26 -14.60 6.34
C LYS A 276 5.45 -13.32 6.26
N ILE A 277 4.42 -13.33 5.42
CA ILE A 277 3.53 -12.18 5.27
C ILE A 277 2.20 -12.55 5.90
N GLY A 278 1.80 -11.78 6.90
CA GLY A 278 0.47 -11.79 7.48
C GLY A 278 -0.38 -10.66 6.93
N TYR A 279 -1.70 -10.84 7.00
CA TYR A 279 -2.68 -9.79 6.79
C TYR A 279 -3.80 -9.95 7.81
N TYR A 280 -4.63 -8.93 7.99
CA TYR A 280 -5.80 -9.00 8.85
C TYR A 280 -7.06 -9.23 8.02
N ASP A 281 -7.87 -10.19 8.46
CA ASP A 281 -9.23 -10.39 7.95
C ASP A 281 -10.10 -9.18 8.30
N SER A 282 -10.85 -8.67 7.32
CA SER A 282 -11.71 -7.49 7.47
C SER A 282 -12.88 -7.71 8.42
N ASP A 283 -13.32 -8.96 8.61
CA ASP A 283 -14.57 -9.27 9.31
C ASP A 283 -14.35 -9.53 10.79
N ASN A 284 -13.25 -10.22 11.12
CA ASN A 284 -12.96 -10.67 12.48
C ASN A 284 -11.63 -10.13 13.04
N PHE A 285 -10.87 -9.35 12.25
CA PHE A 285 -9.58 -8.78 12.62
C PHE A 285 -8.55 -9.81 13.10
N ASN A 286 -8.71 -11.07 12.71
CA ASN A 286 -7.72 -12.09 12.98
C ASN A 286 -6.56 -11.97 12.00
N LYS A 287 -5.35 -12.18 12.53
CA LYS A 287 -4.14 -12.24 11.71
C LYS A 287 -4.10 -13.58 10.97
N ILE A 288 -4.07 -13.54 9.64
CA ILE A 288 -3.94 -14.69 8.75
C ILE A 288 -2.60 -14.61 8.03
N PHE A 289 -1.87 -15.73 7.94
CA PHE A 289 -0.66 -15.80 7.13
C PHE A 289 -0.99 -16.18 5.69
N ALA A 290 -0.42 -15.45 4.73
CA ALA A 290 -0.56 -15.79 3.33
C ALA A 290 0.03 -17.18 3.04
N SER A 291 -0.71 -18.00 2.29
CA SER A 291 -0.28 -19.34 1.89
C SER A 291 1.03 -19.29 1.13
N ARG A 292 1.96 -20.18 1.48
CA ARG A 292 3.22 -20.30 0.75
C ARG A 292 3.03 -21.18 -0.49
N ILE A 293 3.82 -20.89 -1.52
CA ILE A 293 3.79 -21.57 -2.81
C ILE A 293 4.96 -22.55 -2.88
N VAL A 294 4.66 -23.80 -3.19
CA VAL A 294 5.69 -24.83 -3.43
C VAL A 294 6.20 -24.78 -4.86
N ASN A 295 7.39 -25.34 -5.12
CA ASN A 295 7.99 -25.35 -6.45
C ASN A 295 7.11 -26.00 -7.53
N LYS A 296 6.31 -27.02 -7.18
CA LYS A 296 5.35 -27.65 -8.09
C LYS A 296 4.30 -26.66 -8.59
N GLN A 297 3.64 -25.95 -7.68
CA GLN A 297 2.64 -24.92 -8.01
C GLN A 297 3.27 -23.80 -8.85
N ARG A 298 4.46 -23.34 -8.46
CA ARG A 298 5.19 -22.30 -9.19
C ARG A 298 5.47 -22.70 -10.65
N ARG A 299 5.91 -23.94 -10.88
CA ARG A 299 6.16 -24.48 -12.23
C ARG A 299 4.86 -24.69 -13.02
N LYS A 300 3.76 -25.06 -12.35
CA LYS A 300 2.46 -25.18 -13.00
C LYS A 300 1.95 -23.81 -13.45
N LEU A 301 2.09 -22.79 -12.61
CA LEU A 301 1.56 -21.44 -12.83
C LEU A 301 2.34 -20.67 -13.90
N LEU A 302 3.66 -20.60 -13.77
CA LEU A 302 4.50 -19.80 -14.67
C LEU A 302 4.85 -20.59 -15.93
N SER A 303 4.49 -20.08 -17.09
CA SER A 303 5.04 -20.60 -18.35
C SER A 303 6.52 -20.22 -18.46
N VAL A 304 7.35 -21.19 -18.83
CA VAL A 304 8.72 -20.90 -19.23
C VAL A 304 8.59 -20.25 -20.61
N GLN A 305 9.02 -18.98 -20.74
CA GLN A 305 9.19 -18.37 -22.06
C GLN A 305 10.13 -19.27 -22.85
N THR A 306 9.59 -20.01 -23.81
CA THR A 306 10.37 -20.65 -24.84
C THR A 306 10.95 -19.54 -25.69
N LEU A 307 12.23 -19.23 -25.46
CA LEU A 307 13.02 -18.36 -26.34
C LEU A 307 12.82 -18.88 -27.76
N THR A 308 12.23 -18.07 -28.63
CA THR A 308 12.12 -18.41 -30.04
C THR A 308 13.52 -18.35 -30.66
N GLN A 309 13.78 -19.04 -31.77
CA GLN A 309 15.10 -18.96 -32.44
C GLN A 309 15.46 -17.53 -32.88
N GLU A 310 14.48 -16.64 -32.96
CA GLU A 310 14.65 -15.21 -33.27
C GLU A 310 15.08 -14.38 -32.03
N ASP A 311 14.70 -14.80 -30.81
CA ASP A 311 15.16 -14.21 -29.54
C ASP A 311 16.55 -14.69 -29.11
N ILE A 312 17.03 -15.79 -29.72
CA ILE A 312 18.43 -16.20 -29.65
C ILE A 312 19.21 -15.25 -30.57
N GLY A 313 19.62 -14.09 -30.03
CA GLY A 313 20.67 -13.30 -30.67
C GLY A 313 21.87 -14.18 -31.03
N GLU A 314 22.57 -13.87 -32.14
CA GLU A 314 23.75 -14.61 -32.63
C GLU A 314 24.56 -15.16 -31.46
N LEU A 315 24.74 -16.49 -31.45
CA LEU A 315 25.45 -17.22 -30.39
C LEU A 315 26.89 -16.70 -30.31
N GLU A 316 27.15 -15.71 -29.44
CA GLU A 316 28.50 -15.19 -29.19
C GLU A 316 29.28 -16.26 -28.42
N SER A 317 30.33 -16.76 -29.06
CA SER A 317 31.08 -17.95 -28.67
C SER A 317 31.68 -17.81 -27.26
N SER A 318 31.25 -18.68 -26.34
CA SER A 318 31.86 -18.78 -25.02
C SER A 318 33.06 -19.72 -25.05
N ILE A 319 34.28 -19.22 -24.84
CA ILE A 319 35.45 -20.06 -24.63
C ILE A 319 35.52 -20.44 -23.15
N ILE A 320 35.36 -21.73 -22.84
CA ILE A 320 35.54 -22.26 -21.49
C ILE A 320 36.97 -22.79 -21.38
N HIS A 321 37.86 -22.06 -20.70
CA HIS A 321 39.18 -22.57 -20.35
C HIS A 321 39.06 -23.56 -19.18
N LYS A 322 39.08 -24.86 -19.51
CA LYS A 322 39.20 -25.92 -18.51
C LYS A 322 40.66 -26.38 -18.47
N ARG A 323 41.42 -25.98 -17.44
CA ARG A 323 42.74 -26.59 -17.19
C ARG A 323 42.52 -28.01 -16.65
N SER A 324 43.25 -28.97 -17.20
CA SER A 324 43.14 -30.40 -16.87
C SER A 324 43.74 -30.78 -15.52
N SER A 325 44.35 -29.86 -14.78
CA SER A 325 44.83 -30.11 -13.42
C SER A 325 43.75 -29.80 -12.38
N GLN A 326 43.47 -30.79 -11.54
CA GLN A 326 42.53 -30.71 -10.42
C GLN A 326 43.00 -29.64 -9.42
N SER A 327 42.37 -28.46 -9.44
CA SER A 327 42.23 -27.46 -8.35
C SER A 327 42.30 -25.98 -8.80
N GLY A 328 41.67 -25.61 -9.91
CA GLY A 328 41.59 -24.20 -10.36
C GLY A 328 40.15 -23.71 -10.51
N LYS A 329 39.86 -22.48 -10.05
CA LYS A 329 38.57 -21.79 -10.32
C LYS A 329 38.36 -21.67 -11.82
N VAL A 330 37.20 -22.13 -12.30
CA VAL A 330 36.77 -21.94 -13.68
C VAL A 330 36.46 -20.46 -13.89
N THR A 331 37.26 -19.78 -14.72
CA THR A 331 36.99 -18.40 -15.13
C THR A 331 36.20 -18.41 -16.43
N LYS A 332 35.01 -17.81 -16.39
CA LYS A 332 34.18 -17.56 -17.57
C LYS A 332 34.38 -16.10 -17.98
N THR A 333 34.91 -15.87 -19.16
CA THR A 333 35.07 -14.53 -19.72
C THR A 333 34.14 -14.39 -20.91
N ILE A 334 33.35 -13.32 -20.93
CA ILE A 334 32.46 -12.96 -22.04
C ILE A 334 33.23 -11.92 -22.87
N ILE A 335 33.47 -12.19 -24.15
CA ILE A 335 34.18 -11.29 -25.06
C ILE A 335 33.15 -10.68 -26.00
N LEU A 336 33.01 -9.35 -25.97
CA LEU A 336 32.09 -8.60 -26.84
C LEU A 336 32.68 -8.43 -28.25
N LYS A 337 31.83 -8.41 -29.30
CA LYS A 337 32.22 -8.32 -30.75
C LYS A 337 33.24 -7.21 -31.08
N GLU A 338 33.23 -6.09 -30.37
CA GLU A 338 34.21 -5.01 -30.54
C GLU A 338 35.63 -5.40 -30.09
N GLN A 339 35.77 -6.28 -29.09
CA GLN A 339 37.06 -6.76 -28.60
C GLN A 339 37.70 -7.80 -29.54
N PHE A 340 36.90 -8.52 -30.33
CA PHE A 340 37.45 -9.44 -31.35
C PHE A 340 38.18 -8.68 -32.47
N LYS A 341 37.66 -7.52 -32.89
CA LYS A 341 38.34 -6.67 -33.88
C LYS A 341 39.64 -6.09 -33.35
N SER A 342 39.69 -5.68 -32.07
CA SER A 342 40.93 -5.16 -31.48
C SER A 342 42.00 -6.24 -31.28
N PHE A 343 41.60 -7.48 -30.96
CA PHE A 343 42.53 -8.63 -30.91
C PHE A 343 43.06 -9.04 -32.28
N HIS A 344 42.24 -8.94 -33.33
CA HIS A 344 42.67 -9.25 -34.70
C HIS A 344 43.66 -8.19 -35.22
N PHE A 345 43.48 -6.91 -34.86
CA PHE A 345 44.37 -5.81 -35.26
C PHE A 345 45.68 -5.71 -34.47
N LEU A 346 45.73 -6.18 -33.21
CA LEU A 346 46.96 -6.18 -32.41
C LEU A 346 47.96 -7.26 -32.85
N LYS A 347 47.48 -8.33 -33.50
CA LYS A 347 48.34 -9.45 -33.94
C LYS A 347 49.04 -9.18 -35.28
N GLU A 348 48.49 -8.31 -36.13
CA GLU A 348 49.09 -7.94 -37.42
C GLU A 348 50.13 -6.82 -37.33
N ARG A 349 50.24 -6.12 -36.18
CA ARG A 349 51.24 -5.05 -35.96
C ARG A 349 52.52 -5.50 -35.26
N LEU A 350 52.69 -6.80 -34.98
CA LEU A 350 53.88 -7.36 -34.34
C LEU A 350 54.72 -8.27 -35.26
N ILE A 351 54.42 -8.28 -36.56
CA ILE A 351 55.28 -8.89 -37.58
C ILE A 351 55.44 -7.91 -38.74
N ARG A 352 56.35 -6.95 -38.56
CA ARG A 352 57.19 -6.37 -39.62
C ARG A 352 58.38 -5.68 -38.98
#